data_AF-A0A4S2EAN2-F1
#
_entry.id   AF-A0A4S2EAN2-F1
#
_cell.length_a   1.000
_cell.length_b   1.000
_cell.length_c   1.000
_cell.angle_alpha   90.00
_cell.angle_beta   90.00
_cell.angle_gamma   90.00
#
_symmetry.space_group_name_H-M   'P 1'
#
loop_
_entity.id
_entity.type
_entity.pdbx_description
1 polymer ?
#
loop_
_entity_poly.entity_id
_entity_poly.type
_entity_poly.pdbx_seq_one_letter_code
_entity_poly.pdbx_strand_id
1 'polypeptide(L)'
;MSQAESLKSSYIDWLKKELIFTDIEDGYISISTPFVDNNYDNIELFAKFVSESQIEVTDFGETLFNLEDNGLKITKQSRLYIGYSKIP
;
A
#
# COMPACT_ATOMS: atom_id res chain seq x y z
N MET A 1 -4.83 -24.55 -17.84
CA MET A 1 -5.17 -23.60 -16.75
C MET A 1 -6.62 -23.18 -16.91
N SER A 2 -7.32 -22.85 -15.82
CA SER A 2 -8.67 -22.26 -15.91
C SER A 2 -8.59 -20.80 -16.37
N GLN A 3 -9.70 -20.26 -16.87
CA GLN A 3 -9.78 -18.83 -17.20
C GLN A 3 -9.51 -17.93 -15.99
N ALA A 4 -9.91 -18.35 -14.79
CA ALA A 4 -9.65 -17.62 -13.55
C ALA A 4 -8.16 -17.56 -13.22
N GLU A 5 -7.41 -18.65 -13.39
CA GLU A 5 -5.95 -18.65 -13.17
C GLU A 5 -5.22 -17.80 -14.21
N SER A 6 -5.67 -17.84 -15.47
CA SER A 6 -5.12 -16.96 -16.51
C SER A 6 -5.35 -15.48 -16.18
N LEU A 7 -6.57 -15.10 -15.75
CA LEU A 7 -6.88 -13.73 -15.35
C LEU A 7 -6.02 -13.29 -14.15
N LYS A 8 -5.88 -14.15 -13.14
CA LYS A 8 -5.05 -13.88 -11.97
C LYS A 8 -3.60 -13.61 -12.37
N SER A 9 -3.01 -14.43 -13.25
CA SER A 9 -1.64 -14.22 -13.73
C SER A 9 -1.52 -12.88 -14.45
N SER A 10 -2.40 -12.62 -15.43
CA SER A 10 -2.36 -11.37 -16.20
C SER A 10 -2.53 -10.13 -15.33
N TYR A 11 -3.40 -10.19 -14.31
CA TYR A 11 -3.59 -9.10 -13.36
C TYR A 11 -2.35 -8.83 -12.51
N ILE A 12 -1.71 -9.88 -11.98
CA ILE A 12 -0.49 -9.73 -11.17
C ILE A 12 0.68 -9.25 -12.01
N ASP A 13 0.80 -9.71 -13.26
CA ASP A 13 1.85 -9.28 -14.18
C ASP A 13 1.69 -7.80 -14.55
N TRP A 14 0.45 -7.36 -14.81
CA TRP A 14 0.13 -5.95 -14.99
C TRP A 14 0.48 -5.14 -13.74
N LEU A 15 0.03 -5.56 -12.56
CA LEU A 15 0.30 -4.83 -11.31
C LEU A 15 1.80 -4.65 -11.06
N LYS A 16 2.60 -5.70 -11.25
CA LYS A 16 4.06 -5.63 -11.11
C LYS A 16 4.72 -4.64 -12.07
N LYS A 17 4.16 -4.48 -13.27
CA LYS A 17 4.69 -3.57 -14.30
C LYS A 17 4.38 -2.11 -13.96
N GLU A 18 3.20 -1.85 -13.40
CA GLU A 18 2.75 -0.49 -13.11
C GLU A 18 3.25 0.04 -11.76
N LEU A 19 3.68 -0.83 -10.84
CA LEU A 19 4.31 -0.41 -9.59
C LEU A 19 5.66 0.27 -9.85
N ILE A 20 5.86 1.45 -9.29
CA ILE A 20 7.11 2.21 -9.39
C ILE A 20 7.76 2.25 -8.00
N PHE A 21 9.02 1.80 -7.92
CA PHE A 21 9.79 1.78 -6.67
C PHE A 21 10.90 2.82 -6.75
N THR A 22 11.00 3.68 -5.73
CA THR A 22 12.01 4.75 -5.67
C THR A 22 12.68 4.77 -4.30
N ASP A 23 14.01 4.69 -4.25
CA ASP A 23 14.75 4.91 -3.01
C ASP A 23 14.61 6.38 -2.57
N ILE A 24 14.21 6.60 -1.32
CA ILE A 24 14.05 7.93 -0.74
C ILE A 24 14.89 8.04 0.56
N GLU A 25 14.79 9.17 1.25
CA GLU A 25 15.55 9.44 2.47
C GLU A 25 15.22 8.46 3.61
N ASP A 26 16.07 8.43 4.63
CA ASP A 26 15.93 7.61 5.85
C ASP A 26 15.81 6.08 5.64
N GLY A 27 16.23 5.60 4.46
CA GLY A 27 16.22 4.18 4.12
C GLY A 27 14.84 3.62 3.79
N TYR A 28 13.90 4.50 3.44
CA TYR A 28 12.60 4.11 2.88
C TYR A 28 12.69 3.94 1.37
N ILE A 29 11.81 3.09 0.85
CA ILE A 29 11.51 2.93 -0.57
C ILE A 29 10.06 3.38 -0.74
N SER A 30 9.82 4.37 -1.59
CA SER A 30 8.48 4.73 -2.02
C SER A 30 7.98 3.73 -3.07
N ILE A 31 6.69 3.42 -3.03
CA ILE A 31 6.00 2.46 -3.88
C ILE A 31 4.76 3.16 -4.43
N SER A 32 4.84 3.65 -5.66
CA SER A 32 3.70 4.26 -6.34
C SER A 32 2.85 3.18 -6.97
N THR A 33 1.58 3.13 -6.58
CA THR A 33 0.63 2.13 -7.07
C THR A 33 -0.19 2.67 -8.26
N PRO A 34 -0.73 1.81 -9.14
CA PRO A 34 -1.65 2.24 -10.20
C PRO A 34 -3.08 2.54 -9.69
N PHE A 35 -3.29 2.60 -8.38
CA PHE A 35 -4.60 2.89 -7.79
C PHE A 35 -4.64 4.34 -7.38
N VAL A 36 -5.75 5.02 -7.68
CA VAL A 36 -5.95 6.43 -7.34
C VAL A 36 -6.77 6.58 -6.07
N ASP A 37 -6.43 7.58 -5.27
CA ASP A 37 -7.16 7.97 -4.07
C ASP A 37 -8.29 8.96 -4.40
N ASN A 38 -8.94 9.50 -3.36
CA ASN A 38 -10.05 10.46 -3.51
C ASN A 38 -9.60 11.83 -4.06
N ASN A 39 -8.30 12.10 -4.07
CA ASN A 39 -7.69 13.32 -4.59
C ASN A 39 -7.22 13.13 -6.04
N TYR A 40 -7.47 11.95 -6.64
CA TYR A 40 -7.03 11.53 -7.98
C TYR A 40 -5.52 11.37 -8.13
N ASP A 41 -4.80 11.25 -7.01
CA ASP A 41 -3.38 10.93 -6.99
C ASP A 41 -3.18 9.43 -6.81
N ASN A 42 -2.06 8.89 -7.27
CA ASN A 42 -1.71 7.51 -7.01
C ASN A 42 -1.54 7.29 -5.50
N ILE A 43 -2.09 6.19 -4.97
CA ILE A 43 -1.82 5.76 -3.61
C ILE A 43 -0.34 5.40 -3.52
N GLU A 44 0.38 6.14 -2.69
CA GLU A 44 1.79 5.91 -2.40
C GLU A 44 1.92 5.12 -1.10
N LEU A 45 2.77 4.09 -1.13
CA LEU A 45 3.18 3.35 0.07
C LEU A 45 4.67 3.54 0.28
N PHE A 46 5.12 3.35 1.51
CA PHE A 46 6.52 3.44 1.90
C PHE A 46 6.89 2.16 2.62
N ALA A 47 8.01 1.57 2.22
CA ALA A 47 8.54 0.35 2.81
C ALA A 47 9.96 0.55 3.29
N LYS A 48 10.31 -0.09 4.41
CA LYS A 48 11.67 -0.11 4.95
C LYS A 48 12.01 -1.49 5.46
N PHE A 49 13.19 -1.98 5.10
CA PHE A 49 13.74 -3.19 5.70
C PHE A 49 14.20 -2.86 7.12
N VAL A 50 13.53 -3.41 8.13
CA VAL A 50 13.94 -3.30 9.54
C VAL A 50 14.88 -4.44 9.94
N SER A 51 14.88 -5.53 9.17
CA SER A 51 15.89 -6.61 9.17
C SER A 51 15.83 -7.37 7.85
N GLU A 52 16.70 -8.37 7.64
CA GLU A 52 16.70 -9.21 6.44
C GLU A 52 15.38 -9.95 6.19
N SER A 53 14.61 -10.24 7.25
CA SER A 53 13.35 -11.00 7.17
C SER A 53 12.12 -10.18 7.59
N GLN A 54 12.25 -8.86 7.72
CA GLN A 54 11.16 -8.01 8.18
C GLN A 54 11.14 -6.68 7.42
N ILE A 55 9.98 -6.41 6.82
CA ILE A 55 9.69 -5.16 6.12
C ILE A 55 8.59 -4.45 6.89
N GLU A 56 8.83 -3.18 7.24
CA GLU A 56 7.79 -2.26 7.68
C GLU A 56 7.18 -1.60 6.45
N VAL A 57 5.85 -1.48 6.42
CA VAL A 57 5.11 -0.79 5.35
C VAL A 57 4.15 0.22 5.99
N THR A 58 4.08 1.41 5.43
CA THR A 58 3.24 2.52 5.90
C THR A 58 2.82 3.41 4.73
N ASP A 59 1.70 4.11 4.85
CA ASP A 59 1.30 5.23 3.99
C ASP A 59 1.47 6.57 4.73
N PHE A 60 2.20 6.56 5.85
CA PHE A 60 2.36 7.67 6.80
C PHE A 60 1.06 8.30 7.31
N GLY A 61 -0.05 7.55 7.27
CA GLY A 61 -1.34 7.99 7.78
C GLY A 61 -2.21 8.72 6.75
N GLU A 62 -1.79 8.80 5.48
CA GLU A 62 -2.56 9.43 4.41
C GLU A 62 -3.99 8.87 4.30
N THR A 63 -4.16 7.55 4.37
CA THR A 63 -5.51 6.96 4.34
C THR A 63 -6.36 7.43 5.51
N LEU A 64 -5.81 7.49 6.72
CA LEU A 64 -6.56 7.93 7.90
C LEU A 64 -6.93 9.41 7.78
N PHE A 65 -5.98 10.24 7.35
CA PHE A 65 -6.20 11.66 7.11
C PHE A 65 -7.31 11.88 6.07
N ASN A 66 -7.24 11.21 4.92
CA ASN A 66 -8.25 11.29 3.86
C ASN A 66 -9.64 10.86 4.35
N LEU A 67 -9.75 9.82 5.18
CA LEU A 67 -11.04 9.40 5.75
C LEU A 67 -11.59 10.46 6.72
N GLU A 68 -10.75 11.03 7.57
CA GLU A 68 -11.14 12.10 8.51
C GLU A 68 -11.59 13.36 7.78
N ASP A 69 -10.87 13.76 6.74
CA ASP A 69 -11.22 14.91 5.89
C ASP A 69 -12.57 14.71 5.17
N ASN A 70 -12.88 13.47 4.78
CA ASN A 70 -14.18 13.07 4.24
C ASN A 70 -15.28 12.90 5.31
N GLY A 71 -15.03 13.33 6.56
CA GLY A 71 -16.03 13.41 7.63
C GLY A 71 -16.18 12.15 8.48
N LEU A 72 -15.32 11.14 8.30
CA LEU A 72 -15.32 9.95 9.16
C LEU A 72 -14.58 10.24 10.47
N LYS A 73 -15.25 10.02 11.60
CA LYS A 73 -14.60 10.16 12.91
C LYS A 73 -13.92 8.86 13.30
N ILE A 74 -12.59 8.79 13.18
CA ILE A 74 -11.81 7.66 13.64
C ILE A 74 -11.57 7.80 15.14
N THR A 75 -12.24 6.98 15.93
CA THR A 75 -12.08 6.91 17.38
C THR A 75 -11.26 5.68 17.78
N LYS A 76 -10.77 5.65 19.03
CA LYS A 76 -10.07 4.48 19.59
C LYS A 76 -10.94 3.20 19.61
N GLN A 77 -12.25 3.33 19.42
CA GLN A 77 -13.22 2.22 19.38
C GLN A 77 -13.51 1.72 17.96
N SER A 78 -13.26 2.53 16.93
CA SER A 78 -13.14 2.03 15.56
C SER A 78 -11.90 1.14 15.53
N ARG A 79 -12.08 -0.17 15.31
CA ARG A 79 -10.96 -1.10 15.21
C ARG A 79 -10.12 -0.68 14.01
N LEU A 80 -8.96 -0.07 14.27
CA LEU A 80 -7.91 0.06 13.27
C LEU A 80 -7.41 -1.35 12.95
N TYR A 81 -7.85 -1.91 11.82
CA TYR A 81 -7.16 -3.04 11.22
C TYR A 81 -5.88 -2.51 10.56
N ILE A 82 -4.86 -2.27 11.38
CA ILE A 82 -3.50 -2.07 10.86
C ILE A 82 -3.00 -3.47 10.48
N GLY A 83 -3.07 -3.78 9.20
CA GLY A 83 -2.65 -5.07 8.67
C GLY A 83 -1.13 -5.21 8.74
N TYR A 84 -0.62 -5.81 9.81
CA TYR A 84 0.74 -6.34 9.80
C TYR A 84 0.76 -7.60 8.94
N SER A 85 1.03 -7.44 7.64
CA SER A 85 1.36 -8.59 6.81
C SER A 85 2.82 -8.96 7.06
N LYS A 86 3.06 -10.06 7.78
CA LYS A 86 4.36 -10.73 7.71
C LYS A 86 4.44 -11.35 6.31
N ILE A 87 5.10 -10.67 5.38
CA ILE A 87 5.49 -11.28 4.11
C ILE A 87 6.62 -12.26 4.45
N PRO A 88 6.43 -13.59 4.29
CA PRO A 88 7.49 -14.57 4.52
C PRO A 88 8.60 -14.48 3.47
#